data_AF-A0A959A8C2-F1
#
_entry.id   AF-A0A959A8C2-F1
#
_cell.length_a   1.000
_cell.length_b   1.000
_cell.length_c   1.000
_cell.angle_alpha   90.00
_cell.angle_beta   90.00
_cell.angle_gamma   90.00
#
_symmetry.space_group_name_H-M   'P 1'
#
loop_
_entity.id
_entity.type
_entity.pdbx_description
1 polymer ?
#
loop_
_entity_poly.entity_id
_entity_poly.type
_entity_poly.pdbx_seq_one_letter_code
_entity_poly.pdbx_strand_id
1 'polypeptide(L)'
;MFWSVFTFELKYRSTRPATYIYFVLFFVLTALIIANGGSPASEKVYHNSPAMIGSFFALLGVFSVLISSAVMGVPLYRDLEHNTKEYLLSTPISRSAYFWGRFWGSFVVLLLILTGAIFGYIVGSWIGPVFDWTKPERFGPNLPVYYIWSFATIL
;
A
#
# COMPACT_ATOMS: atom_id res chain seq x y z
N MET A 1 22.27 -15.45 3.96
CA MET A 1 22.80 -14.14 3.50
C MET A 1 21.74 -13.25 2.90
N PHE A 2 20.81 -13.76 2.07
CA PHE A 2 19.64 -13.00 1.63
C PHE A 2 18.82 -12.49 2.83
N TRP A 3 18.47 -13.40 3.75
CA TRP A 3 17.67 -13.09 4.93
C TRP A 3 18.25 -11.98 5.81
N SER A 4 19.58 -11.89 5.94
CA SER A 4 20.23 -10.85 6.74
C SER A 4 20.11 -9.47 6.09
N VAL A 5 20.21 -9.38 4.76
CA VAL A 5 20.01 -8.12 4.03
C VAL A 5 18.53 -7.72 4.06
N PHE A 6 17.63 -8.69 3.87
CA PHE A 6 16.20 -8.47 3.88
C PHE A 6 15.68 -7.97 5.23
N THR A 7 16.03 -8.63 6.34
CA THR A 7 15.58 -8.21 7.67
C THR A 7 16.20 -6.89 8.11
N PHE A 8 17.45 -6.62 7.71
CA PHE A 8 18.08 -5.33 7.91
C PHE A 8 17.30 -4.20 7.24
N GLU A 9 16.94 -4.36 5.96
CA GLU A 9 16.20 -3.33 5.22
C GLU A 9 14.79 -3.14 5.79
N LEU A 10 14.11 -4.22 6.18
CA LEU A 10 12.78 -4.14 6.81
C LEU A 10 12.83 -3.41 8.15
N LYS A 11 13.80 -3.74 9.02
CA LYS A 11 13.99 -3.07 10.31
C LYS A 11 14.36 -1.59 10.11
N TYR A 12 15.23 -1.30 9.15
CA TYR A 12 15.62 0.06 8.80
C TYR A 12 14.43 0.90 8.33
N ARG A 13 13.52 0.34 7.52
CA ARG A 13 12.34 1.07 7.05
C ARG A 13 11.24 1.16 8.10
N SER A 14 11.11 0.16 8.96
CA SER A 14 10.14 0.17 10.07
C SER A 14 10.42 1.25 11.11
N THR A 15 11.64 1.80 11.19
CA THR A 15 11.97 2.94 12.06
C THR A 15 11.81 4.29 11.35
N ARG A 16 11.60 4.31 10.04
CA ARG A 16 11.47 5.54 9.27
C ARG A 16 10.02 6.05 9.34
N PRO A 17 9.81 7.32 9.74
CA PRO A 17 8.46 7.88 9.83
C PRO A 17 7.77 7.97 8.46
N ALA A 18 8.53 8.12 7.37
CA ALA A 18 8.01 8.22 6.02
C ALA A 18 7.08 7.05 5.65
N THR A 19 7.42 5.81 6.02
CA THR A 19 6.58 4.63 5.74
C THR A 19 5.20 4.75 6.39
N TYR A 20 5.14 5.19 7.64
CA TYR A 20 3.88 5.40 8.35
C TYR A 20 3.10 6.61 7.82
N ILE A 21 3.79 7.67 7.42
CA ILE A 21 3.15 8.83 6.81
C ILE A 21 2.45 8.43 5.51
N TYR A 22 3.11 7.67 4.63
CA TYR A 22 2.47 7.17 3.41
C TYR A 22 1.29 6.25 3.71
N PHE A 23 1.43 5.35 4.68
CA PHE A 23 0.34 4.48 5.13
C PHE A 23 -0.87 5.29 5.60
N VAL A 24 -0.67 6.24 6.52
CA VAL A 24 -1.72 7.11 7.06
C VAL A 24 -2.34 7.96 5.96
N LEU A 25 -1.54 8.47 5.03
CA LEU A 25 -2.01 9.26 3.90
C LEU A 25 -2.97 8.44 3.02
N PHE A 26 -2.59 7.22 2.61
CA PHE A 26 -3.49 6.34 1.85
C PHE A 26 -4.73 5.95 2.63
N PHE A 27 -4.57 5.70 3.93
CA PHE A 27 -5.68 5.37 4.82
C PHE A 27 -6.71 6.51 4.90
N VAL A 28 -6.27 7.72 5.28
CA VAL A 28 -7.15 8.88 5.45
C VAL A 28 -7.77 9.29 4.12
N LEU A 29 -6.97 9.37 3.06
CA LEU A 29 -7.45 9.77 1.74
C LEU A 29 -8.53 8.80 1.24
N THR A 30 -8.28 7.49 1.33
CA THR A 30 -9.27 6.50 0.91
C THR A 30 -10.52 6.52 1.78
N ALA A 31 -10.35 6.63 3.11
CA ALA A 31 -11.48 6.70 4.04
C ALA A 31 -12.39 7.89 3.76
N LEU A 32 -11.82 9.08 3.55
CA LEU A 32 -12.59 10.28 3.25
C LEU A 32 -13.32 10.18 1.91
N ILE A 33 -12.65 9.69 0.86
CA ILE A 33 -13.29 9.54 -0.45
C ILE A 33 -14.49 8.60 -0.38
N ILE A 34 -14.33 7.43 0.25
CA ILE A 34 -15.40 6.44 0.33
C ILE A 34 -16.51 6.87 1.28
N ALA A 35 -16.19 7.52 2.40
CA ALA A 35 -17.21 8.03 3.32
C ALA A 35 -18.11 9.09 2.67
N ASN A 36 -17.58 9.88 1.73
CA ASN A 36 -18.32 10.84 0.91
C ASN A 36 -19.02 10.19 -0.32
N GLY A 37 -18.97 8.87 -0.47
CA GLY A 37 -19.58 8.16 -1.59
C GLY A 37 -18.81 8.27 -2.91
N GLY A 38 -17.54 8.70 -2.86
CA GLY A 38 -16.64 8.87 -4.01
C GLY A 38 -16.14 7.56 -4.63
N SER A 39 -17.00 6.55 -4.71
CA SER A 39 -16.74 5.34 -5.50
C SER A 39 -17.38 5.49 -6.89
N PRO A 40 -16.97 4.69 -7.89
CA PRO A 40 -17.60 4.67 -9.23
C PRO A 40 -19.06 4.15 -9.28
N ALA A 41 -19.71 3.92 -8.13
CA ALA A 41 -21.02 3.28 -8.07
C ALA A 41 -22.16 4.17 -8.60
N SER A 42 -22.99 3.59 -9.47
CA SER A 42 -24.25 4.17 -9.92
C SER A 42 -25.32 4.15 -8.81
N GLU A 43 -26.46 4.81 -9.02
CA GLU A 43 -27.56 4.95 -8.05
C GLU A 43 -28.07 3.62 -7.48
N LYS A 44 -28.03 2.56 -8.28
CA LYS A 44 -28.56 1.23 -7.93
C LYS A 44 -27.49 0.21 -7.49
N VAL A 45 -26.23 0.63 -7.36
CA VAL A 45 -25.11 -0.27 -7.03
C VAL A 45 -24.57 0.08 -5.64
N TYR A 46 -24.31 -0.95 -4.83
CA TYR A 46 -23.66 -0.76 -3.54
C TYR A 46 -22.21 -0.29 -3.71
N HIS A 47 -21.83 0.72 -2.93
CA HIS A 47 -20.48 1.28 -2.93
C HIS A 47 -19.42 0.22 -2.57
N ASN A 48 -19.74 -0.72 -1.67
CA ASN A 48 -18.85 -1.79 -1.23
C ASN A 48 -19.01 -3.11 -2.02
N SER A 49 -19.60 -3.06 -3.21
CA SER A 49 -19.64 -4.25 -4.07
C SER A 49 -18.22 -4.60 -4.58
N PRO A 50 -17.91 -5.89 -4.81
CA PRO A 50 -16.58 -6.32 -5.28
C PRO A 50 -16.13 -5.62 -6.56
N ALA A 51 -17.07 -5.36 -7.48
CA ALA A 51 -16.78 -4.63 -8.71
C ALA A 51 -16.36 -3.18 -8.43
N MET A 52 -17.05 -2.48 -7.53
CA MET A 52 -16.74 -1.07 -7.21
C MET A 52 -15.45 -0.93 -6.42
N ILE A 53 -15.18 -1.87 -5.50
CA ILE A 53 -13.90 -1.96 -4.79
C ILE A 53 -12.77 -2.19 -5.80
N GLY A 54 -12.94 -3.14 -6.72
CA GLY A 54 -11.96 -3.43 -7.76
C GLY A 54 -11.69 -2.24 -8.68
N SER A 55 -12.73 -1.56 -9.17
CA SER A 55 -12.58 -0.35 -10.00
C SER A 55 -11.89 0.79 -9.26
N PHE A 56 -12.22 0.98 -7.98
CA PHE A 56 -11.57 2.00 -7.16
C PHE A 56 -10.09 1.68 -6.94
N PHE A 57 -9.75 0.44 -6.62
CA PHE A 57 -8.35 0.01 -6.49
C PHE A 57 -7.59 0.03 -7.81
N ALA A 58 -8.23 -0.23 -8.95
CA ALA A 58 -7.60 -0.06 -10.25
C ALA A 58 -7.21 1.42 -10.50
N LEU A 59 -8.10 2.36 -10.18
CA LEU A 59 -7.82 3.80 -10.25
C LEU A 59 -6.70 4.19 -9.27
N LEU A 60 -6.78 3.71 -8.03
CA LEU A 60 -5.77 3.98 -7.01
C LEU A 60 -4.41 3.35 -7.36
N GLY A 61 -4.39 2.24 -8.09
CA GLY A 61 -3.20 1.56 -8.59
C GLY A 61 -2.36 2.47 -9.48
N VAL A 62 -3.00 3.30 -10.33
CA VAL A 62 -2.31 4.30 -11.16
C VAL A 62 -1.51 5.28 -10.31
N PHE A 63 -2.08 5.77 -9.20
CA PHE A 63 -1.36 6.63 -8.26
C PHE A 63 -0.31 5.86 -7.45
N SER A 64 -0.59 4.60 -7.15
CA SER A 64 0.31 3.71 -6.41
C SER A 64 1.62 3.43 -7.16
N VAL A 65 1.60 3.47 -8.51
CA VAL A 65 2.82 3.37 -9.34
C VAL A 65 3.79 4.52 -9.07
N LEU A 66 3.29 5.74 -8.82
CA LEU A 66 4.17 6.87 -8.50
C LEU A 66 4.89 6.64 -7.17
N ILE A 67 4.16 6.13 -6.18
CA ILE A 67 4.72 5.84 -4.85
C ILE A 67 5.64 4.63 -4.90
N SER A 68 5.32 3.61 -5.71
CA SER A 68 6.19 2.46 -5.89
C SER A 68 7.56 2.87 -6.43
N SER A 69 7.60 3.80 -7.39
CA SER A 69 8.86 4.33 -7.94
C SER A 69 9.72 5.02 -6.85
N ALA A 70 9.10 5.83 -6.00
CA ALA A 70 9.77 6.53 -4.91
C ALA A 70 10.27 5.57 -3.82
N VAL A 71 9.45 4.58 -3.44
CA VAL A 71 9.77 3.65 -2.35
C VAL A 71 10.82 2.62 -2.78
N MET A 72 10.77 2.15 -4.03
CA MET A 72 11.68 1.13 -4.57
C MET A 72 13.05 1.68 -4.96
N GLY A 73 13.15 2.95 -5.36
CA GLY A 73 14.40 3.57 -5.83
C GLY A 73 15.36 3.99 -4.71
N VAL A 74 14.82 4.42 -3.56
CA VAL A 74 15.59 4.91 -2.40
C VAL A 74 16.70 3.98 -1.87
N PRO A 75 16.52 2.66 -1.72
CA PRO A 75 17.56 1.82 -1.13
C PRO A 75 18.74 1.68 -2.09
N LEU A 76 18.51 1.69 -3.41
CA LEU A 76 19.59 1.63 -4.38
C LEU A 76 20.30 2.98 -4.47
N TYR A 77 19.54 4.07 -4.49
CA TYR A 77 20.08 5.43 -4.55
C TYR A 77 20.98 5.73 -3.35
N ARG A 78 20.53 5.42 -2.13
CA ARG A 78 21.30 5.59 -0.88
C ARG A 78 22.68 4.94 -0.96
N ASP A 79 22.74 3.74 -1.54
CA ASP A 79 23.99 2.98 -1.59
C ASP A 79 24.97 3.49 -2.65
N LEU A 80 24.46 4.12 -3.70
CA LEU A 80 25.26 4.82 -4.68
C LEU A 80 25.76 6.15 -4.10
N GLU A 81 24.90 6.90 -3.42
CA GLU A 81 25.24 8.18 -2.81
C GLU A 81 26.31 8.04 -1.72
N HIS A 82 26.20 7.03 -0.86
CA HIS A 82 27.17 6.79 0.22
C HIS A 82 28.31 5.84 -0.16
N ASN A 83 28.40 5.39 -1.43
CA ASN A 83 29.38 4.42 -1.91
C ASN A 83 29.49 3.14 -1.05
N THR A 84 28.42 2.74 -0.36
CA THR A 84 28.42 1.59 0.56
C THR A 84 28.39 0.25 -0.16
N LYS A 85 28.12 0.25 -1.47
CA LYS A 85 28.03 -0.97 -2.28
C LYS A 85 29.31 -1.80 -2.26
N GLU A 86 30.48 -1.16 -2.41
CA GLU A 86 31.76 -1.86 -2.43
C GLU A 86 32.12 -2.42 -1.06
N TYR A 87 31.81 -1.67 0.00
CA TYR A 87 31.97 -2.13 1.38
C TYR A 87 31.10 -3.34 1.71
N LEU A 88 29.86 -3.38 1.22
CA LEU A 88 28.96 -4.51 1.44
C LEU A 88 29.37 -5.74 0.62
N LEU A 89 29.92 -5.57 -0.58
CA LEU A 89 30.36 -6.67 -1.45
C LEU A 89 31.75 -7.23 -1.08
N SER A 90 32.52 -6.56 -0.24
CA SER A 90 33.76 -7.12 0.33
C SER A 90 33.50 -8.09 1.48
N THR A 91 32.31 -8.03 2.09
CA THR A 91 31.80 -9.06 3.00
C THR A 91 31.32 -10.28 2.19
N PRO A 92 31.13 -11.48 2.80
CA PRO A 92 30.77 -12.68 2.05
C PRO A 92 29.37 -12.66 1.37
N ILE A 93 28.73 -11.50 1.20
CA ILE A 93 27.40 -11.34 0.60
C ILE A 93 27.47 -11.52 -0.93
N SER A 94 26.66 -12.42 -1.47
CA SER A 94 26.54 -12.58 -2.93
C SER A 94 25.82 -11.39 -3.58
N ARG A 95 26.21 -11.04 -4.81
CA ARG A 95 25.56 -9.95 -5.60
C ARG A 95 24.05 -10.16 -5.75
N SER A 96 23.63 -11.41 -5.94
CA SER A 96 22.21 -11.79 -6.03
C SER A 96 21.48 -11.58 -4.70
N ALA A 97 22.07 -11.99 -3.58
CA ALA A 97 21.48 -11.78 -2.25
C ALA A 97 21.37 -10.29 -1.89
N TYR A 98 22.34 -9.47 -2.30
CA TYR A 98 22.30 -8.01 -2.13
C TYR A 98 21.12 -7.39 -2.89
N PHE A 99 20.99 -7.70 -4.19
CA PHE A 99 19.94 -7.13 -5.04
C PHE A 99 18.55 -7.57 -4.58
N TRP A 100 18.33 -8.89 -4.48
CA TRP A 100 17.03 -9.43 -4.10
C TRP A 100 16.65 -9.04 -2.67
N GLY A 101 17.60 -8.98 -1.74
CA GLY A 101 17.33 -8.59 -0.36
C GLY A 101 16.75 -7.18 -0.26
N ARG A 102 17.33 -6.23 -1.00
CA ARG A 102 16.85 -4.84 -1.04
C ARG A 102 15.53 -4.69 -1.80
N PHE A 103 15.39 -5.42 -2.90
CA PHE A 103 14.15 -5.44 -3.69
C PHE A 103 12.99 -5.95 -2.84
N TRP A 104 13.09 -7.17 -2.29
CA TRP A 104 12.02 -7.76 -1.49
C TRP A 104 11.77 -6.98 -0.20
N GLY A 105 12.80 -6.44 0.44
CA GLY A 105 12.64 -5.60 1.63
C GLY A 105 11.80 -4.35 1.32
N SER A 106 12.06 -3.71 0.19
CA SER A 106 11.30 -2.53 -0.25
C SER A 106 9.91 -2.89 -0.77
N PHE A 107 9.77 -4.04 -1.42
CA PHE A 107 8.49 -4.57 -1.89
C PHE A 107 7.53 -4.83 -0.73
N VAL A 108 7.99 -5.49 0.33
CA VAL A 108 7.15 -5.74 1.52
C VAL A 108 6.73 -4.44 2.18
N VAL A 109 7.63 -3.45 2.25
CA VAL A 109 7.29 -2.13 2.79
C VAL A 109 6.28 -1.40 1.90
N LEU A 110 6.40 -1.52 0.58
CA LEU A 110 5.41 -0.98 -0.34
C LEU A 110 4.04 -1.64 -0.14
N LEU A 111 3.97 -2.97 -0.05
CA LEU A 111 2.72 -3.68 0.24
C LEU A 111 2.09 -3.20 1.55
N LEU A 112 2.90 -3.03 2.60
CA LEU A 112 2.43 -2.49 3.88
C LEU A 112 1.83 -1.09 3.71
N ILE A 113 2.47 -0.18 2.97
CA ILE A 113 1.93 1.15 2.68
C ILE A 113 0.57 1.04 1.98
N LEU A 114 0.46 0.19 0.96
CA LEU A 114 -0.75 0.03 0.17
C LEU A 114 -1.90 -0.63 0.95
N THR A 115 -1.61 -1.43 1.98
CA THR A 115 -2.66 -1.92 2.89
C THR A 115 -3.40 -0.78 3.62
N GLY A 116 -2.78 0.40 3.74
CA GLY A 116 -3.45 1.60 4.24
C GLY A 116 -4.71 1.94 3.45
N ALA A 117 -4.70 1.76 2.12
CA ALA A 117 -5.87 1.98 1.28
C ALA A 117 -7.00 0.99 1.56
N ILE A 118 -6.66 -0.28 1.87
CA ILE A 118 -7.64 -1.31 2.24
C ILE A 118 -8.35 -0.92 3.53
N PHE A 119 -7.58 -0.63 4.57
CA PHE A 119 -8.13 -0.23 5.85
C PHE A 119 -8.92 1.08 5.73
N GLY A 120 -8.43 2.03 4.91
CA GLY A 120 -9.11 3.27 4.62
C GLY A 120 -10.48 3.02 3.99
N TYR A 121 -10.57 2.11 3.02
CA TYR A 121 -11.85 1.80 2.37
C TYR A 121 -12.85 1.20 3.36
N ILE A 122 -12.43 0.21 4.16
CA ILE A 122 -13.29 -0.44 5.16
C ILE A 122 -13.79 0.58 6.18
N VAL A 123 -12.89 1.45 6.67
CA VAL A 123 -13.25 2.50 7.62
C VAL A 123 -14.18 3.53 6.96
N GLY A 124 -13.92 3.92 5.72
CA GLY A 124 -14.77 4.83 4.96
C GLY A 124 -16.19 4.29 4.75
N SER A 125 -16.34 2.98 4.50
CA SER A 125 -17.67 2.35 4.36
C SER A 125 -18.43 2.22 5.67
N TRP A 126 -17.76 2.34 6.83
CA TRP A 126 -18.40 2.41 8.14
C TRP A 126 -18.70 3.86 8.56
N ILE A 127 -17.79 4.79 8.31
CA ILE A 127 -17.95 6.20 8.68
C ILE A 127 -19.05 6.88 7.87
N GLY A 128 -19.12 6.64 6.55
CA GLY A 128 -20.10 7.29 5.67
C GLY A 128 -21.55 7.19 6.17
N PRO A 129 -22.04 5.97 6.48
CA PRO A 129 -23.38 5.77 7.05
C PRO A 129 -23.56 6.36 8.46
N VAL A 130 -22.53 6.31 9.31
CA VAL A 130 -22.61 6.77 10.70
C VAL A 130 -22.75 8.28 10.80
N PHE A 131 -22.07 9.01 9.93
CA PHE A 131 -22.10 10.48 9.88
C PHE A 131 -23.14 11.04 8.90
N ASP A 132 -23.99 10.18 8.32
CA ASP A 132 -25.01 10.51 7.32
C ASP A 132 -24.46 11.28 6.09
N TRP A 133 -23.16 11.09 5.78
CA TRP A 133 -22.55 11.65 4.56
C TRP A 133 -23.03 10.92 3.30
N THR A 134 -23.47 9.69 3.48
CA THR A 134 -24.02 8.84 2.43
C THR A 134 -25.15 7.98 2.98
N LYS A 135 -26.21 7.81 2.18
CA LYS A 135 -27.38 7.01 2.59
C LYS A 135 -26.93 5.58 2.96
N PRO A 136 -27.26 5.09 4.17
CA PRO A 136 -26.86 3.75 4.63
C PRO A 136 -27.29 2.63 3.68
N GLU A 137 -28.42 2.81 3.00
CA GLU A 137 -28.98 1.89 2.00
C GLU A 137 -28.03 1.62 0.81
N ARG A 138 -27.01 2.46 0.61
CA ARG A 138 -26.05 2.31 -0.49
C ARG A 138 -24.81 1.49 -0.10
N PHE A 139 -24.75 0.98 1.13
CA PHE A 139 -23.71 0.04 1.58
C PHE A 139 -24.33 -1.32 1.93
N GLY A 140 -23.82 -2.37 1.29
CA GLY A 140 -24.18 -3.75 1.60
C GLY A 140 -23.36 -4.33 2.76
N PRO A 141 -23.32 -5.66 2.93
CA PRO A 141 -22.46 -6.32 3.91
C PRO A 141 -20.97 -6.07 3.64
N ASN A 142 -20.25 -5.55 4.63
CA ASN A 142 -18.81 -5.31 4.55
C ASN A 142 -18.04 -6.61 4.83
N LEU A 143 -17.81 -7.41 3.78
CA LEU A 143 -17.03 -8.65 3.87
C LEU A 143 -15.54 -8.36 3.59
N PRO A 144 -14.62 -8.64 4.53
CA PRO A 144 -13.17 -8.41 4.36
C PRO A 144 -12.58 -9.09 3.11
N VAL A 145 -13.15 -10.23 2.72
CA VAL A 145 -12.77 -11.00 1.53
C VAL A 145 -12.80 -10.16 0.25
N TYR A 146 -13.77 -9.25 0.09
CA TYR A 146 -13.88 -8.45 -1.13
C TYR A 146 -12.71 -7.49 -1.29
N TYR A 147 -12.24 -6.93 -0.19
CA TYR A 147 -11.10 -6.02 -0.20
C TYR A 147 -9.77 -6.75 -0.41
N ILE A 148 -9.58 -7.87 0.29
CA ILE A 148 -8.35 -8.67 0.20
C ILE A 148 -8.20 -9.25 -1.21
N TRP A 149 -9.29 -9.74 -1.79
CA TRP A 149 -9.28 -10.30 -3.15
C TRP A 149 -8.97 -9.24 -4.20
N SER A 150 -9.61 -8.07 -4.13
CA SER A 150 -9.32 -6.97 -5.06
C SER A 150 -7.88 -6.47 -4.90
N PHE A 151 -7.36 -6.39 -3.68
CA PHE A 151 -5.95 -6.07 -3.45
C PHE A 151 -5.02 -7.08 -4.11
N ALA A 152 -5.19 -8.37 -3.82
CA ALA A 152 -4.30 -9.41 -4.34
C ALA A 152 -4.30 -9.56 -5.88
N THR A 153 -5.38 -9.14 -6.55
CA THR A 153 -5.53 -9.30 -8.00
C THR A 153 -5.25 -8.03 -8.81
N ILE A 154 -5.45 -6.85 -8.23
CA ILE A 154 -5.42 -5.58 -8.97
C ILE A 154 -4.28 -4.65 -8.51
N LEU A 155 -3.90 -4.69 -7.23
CA LEU A 155 -3.08 -3.65 -6.58
C LEU A 155 -1.74 -4.21 -6.08
#